data_AF-A0A2G6SBR7-F1
#
_entry.id   AF-A0A2G6SBR7-F1
#
_cell.length_a   1.000
_cell.length_b   1.000
_cell.length_c   1.000
_cell.angle_alpha   90.00
_cell.angle_beta   90.00
_cell.angle_gamma   90.00
#
_symmetry.space_group_name_H-M   'P 1'
#
loop_
_entity.id
_entity.type
_entity.pdbx_description
1 polymer ?
#
loop_
_entity_poly.entity_id
_entity_poly.type
_entity_poly.pdbx_seq_one_letter_code
_entity_poly.pdbx_strand_id
1 'polypeptide(L)'
;MQTLSTPSIAPEAASPLLDERELSKLHWRCRRGLLENDLFIEKFFHRFESTLTRRHAQGLNALMDLADNDLLDLLLRRREPSGEQDTQEAREVLGMLRQSGGATAVHA
;
A
#
# COMPACT_ATOMS: atom_id res chain seq x y z
N MET A 1 -10.38 -35.96 -8.02
CA MET A 1 -9.74 -35.31 -6.85
C MET A 1 -9.46 -33.87 -7.25
N GLN A 2 -9.79 -32.93 -6.37
CA GLN A 2 -10.19 -31.55 -6.67
C GLN A 2 -9.12 -30.68 -7.35
N THR A 3 -9.60 -30.02 -8.41
CA THR A 3 -9.25 -28.72 -9.01
C THR A 3 -7.88 -28.11 -8.70
N LEU A 4 -7.07 -28.04 -9.76
CA LEU A 4 -6.01 -27.06 -9.95
C LEU A 4 -6.58 -25.64 -9.75
N SER A 5 -6.24 -25.00 -8.65
CA SER A 5 -6.38 -23.54 -8.53
C SER A 5 -5.34 -22.88 -9.42
N THR A 6 -5.68 -22.75 -10.69
CA THR A 6 -5.09 -21.71 -11.55
C THR A 6 -5.27 -20.38 -10.81
N PRO A 7 -4.21 -19.65 -10.41
CA PRO A 7 -4.42 -18.25 -10.10
C PRO A 7 -4.92 -17.64 -11.39
N SER A 8 -6.19 -17.21 -11.36
CA SER A 8 -6.80 -16.44 -12.42
C SER A 8 -5.96 -15.16 -12.57
N ILE A 9 -4.96 -15.22 -13.43
CA ILE A 9 -4.25 -14.08 -14.00
C ILE A 9 -5.28 -13.41 -14.91
N ALA A 10 -6.23 -12.72 -14.29
CA ALA A 10 -7.01 -11.72 -15.00
C ALA A 10 -6.01 -10.64 -15.42
N PRO A 11 -6.05 -10.19 -16.68
CA PRO A 11 -5.13 -9.15 -17.13
C PRO A 11 -5.43 -7.90 -16.31
N GLU A 12 -4.40 -7.31 -15.68
CA GLU A 12 -3.81 -5.98 -15.96
C GLU A 12 -4.72 -4.85 -16.51
N ALA A 13 -6.05 -4.97 -16.42
CA ALA A 13 -7.01 -4.08 -17.03
C ALA A 13 -7.25 -2.88 -16.11
N ALA A 14 -6.44 -1.84 -16.33
CA ALA A 14 -6.68 -0.43 -16.03
C ALA A 14 -7.74 -0.18 -14.93
N SER A 15 -7.38 -0.47 -13.68
CA SER A 15 -8.18 0.02 -12.55
C SER A 15 -8.25 1.54 -12.66
N PRO A 16 -9.44 2.15 -12.57
CA PRO A 16 -9.58 3.58 -12.80
C PRO A 16 -8.76 4.34 -11.75
N LEU A 17 -8.20 5.48 -12.19
CA LEU A 17 -7.59 6.45 -11.28
C LEU A 17 -8.63 6.91 -10.25
N LEU A 18 -8.14 7.25 -9.06
CA LEU A 18 -8.98 7.80 -8.01
C LEU A 18 -9.42 9.22 -8.37
N ASP A 19 -10.70 9.52 -8.17
CA ASP A 19 -11.18 10.89 -8.18
C ASP A 19 -10.81 11.65 -6.89
N GLU A 20 -11.00 12.97 -6.88
CA GLU A 20 -10.66 13.83 -5.74
C GLU A 20 -11.40 13.42 -4.44
N ARG A 21 -12.61 12.89 -4.57
CA ARG A 21 -13.40 12.44 -3.41
C ARG A 21 -12.87 11.13 -2.85
N GLU A 22 -12.48 10.20 -3.72
CA GLU A 22 -11.84 8.94 -3.35
C GLU A 22 -10.48 9.21 -2.69
N LEU A 23 -9.68 10.12 -3.25
CA LEU A 23 -8.41 10.56 -2.66
C LEU A 23 -8.60 11.20 -1.28
N SER A 24 -9.55 12.12 -1.14
CA SER A 24 -9.83 12.78 0.16
C SER A 24 -10.19 11.78 1.26
N LYS A 25 -11.00 10.77 0.94
CA LYS A 25 -11.33 9.68 1.87
C LYS A 25 -10.10 8.85 2.23
N LEU A 26 -9.27 8.55 1.23
CA LEU A 26 -8.06 7.76 1.41
C LEU A 26 -7.04 8.48 2.31
N HIS A 27 -6.85 9.78 2.11
CA HIS A 27 -6.02 10.64 2.98
C HIS A 27 -6.50 10.58 4.43
N TRP A 28 -7.81 10.74 4.66
CA TRP A 28 -8.35 10.71 6.02
C TRP A 28 -8.17 9.34 6.69
N ARG A 29 -8.37 8.25 5.94
CA ARG A 29 -8.20 6.87 6.42
C ARG A 29 -6.75 6.56 6.82
N CYS A 30 -5.78 7.20 6.16
CA CYS A 30 -4.36 6.95 6.38
C CYS A 30 -3.73 7.76 7.51
N ARG A 31 -4.52 8.53 8.28
CA ARG A 31 -4.03 9.26 9.46
C ARG A 31 -3.77 8.28 10.60
N ARG A 32 -2.53 8.21 11.09
CA ARG A 32 -2.13 7.30 12.17
C ARG A 32 -1.75 8.06 13.44
N GLY A 33 -1.56 7.34 14.54
CA GLY A 33 -1.09 7.90 15.81
C GLY A 33 0.43 7.91 15.94
N LEU A 34 1.13 7.21 15.04
CA LEU A 34 2.58 7.06 15.04
C LEU A 34 3.20 7.92 13.94
N LEU A 35 4.04 8.88 14.35
CA LEU A 35 4.63 9.88 13.46
C LEU A 35 5.42 9.26 12.30
N GLU A 36 6.15 8.17 12.55
CA GLU A 36 6.91 7.48 11.52
C GLU A 36 6.00 7.00 10.39
N ASN A 37 4.85 6.40 10.72
CA ASN A 37 3.89 5.95 9.71
C ASN A 37 3.33 7.14 8.92
N ASP A 38 2.98 8.23 9.59
CA ASP A 38 2.50 9.44 8.92
C ASP A 38 3.54 9.99 7.94
N LEU A 39 4.82 10.02 8.30
CA LEU A 39 5.90 10.47 7.42
C LEU A 39 6.08 9.58 6.18
N PHE A 40 5.94 8.25 6.33
CA PHE A 40 5.96 7.33 5.19
C PHE A 40 4.78 7.59 4.24
N ILE A 41 3.59 7.79 4.81
CA ILE A 41 2.35 8.00 4.07
C ILE A 41 2.36 9.36 3.35
N GLU A 42 2.82 10.41 4.00
CA GLU A 42 2.96 11.75 3.40
C GLU A 42 3.86 11.71 2.18
N LYS A 43 5.05 11.10 2.29
CA LYS A 43 5.98 10.94 1.17
C LYS A 43 5.41 10.09 0.05
N PHE A 44 4.63 9.07 0.40
CA PHE A 44 3.95 8.22 -0.58
C PHE A 44 2.92 9.00 -1.39
N PHE A 45 2.05 9.78 -0.75
CA PHE A 45 1.08 10.60 -1.48
C PHE A 45 1.78 11.66 -2.32
N HIS A 46 2.78 12.36 -1.77
CA HIS A 46 3.56 13.34 -2.53
C HIS A 46 4.16 12.75 -3.82
N ARG A 47 4.53 11.46 -3.83
CA ARG A 47 5.14 10.80 -4.99
C ARG A 47 4.12 10.16 -5.94
N PHE A 48 3.05 9.56 -5.42
CA PHE A 48 2.22 8.64 -6.19
C PHE A 48 0.76 9.06 -6.32
N GLU A 49 0.29 10.10 -5.62
CA GLU A 49 -1.13 10.49 -5.55
C GLU A 49 -1.82 10.57 -6.93
N SER A 50 -1.17 11.18 -7.93
CA SER A 50 -1.71 11.32 -9.29
C SER A 50 -1.79 10.01 -10.10
N THR A 51 -1.15 8.95 -9.61
CA THR A 51 -1.09 7.62 -10.24
C THR A 51 -1.90 6.57 -9.46
N LEU A 52 -2.52 6.97 -8.35
CA LEU A 52 -3.30 6.05 -7.52
C LEU A 52 -4.57 5.61 -8.24
N THR A 53 -4.81 4.31 -8.21
CA THR A 53 -5.99 3.68 -8.78
C THR A 53 -6.85 3.09 -7.66
N ARG A 54 -8.08 2.70 -7.98
CA ARG A 54 -8.94 1.97 -7.02
C ARG A 54 -8.30 0.71 -6.46
N ARG A 55 -7.49 0.03 -7.25
CA ARG A 55 -6.72 -1.14 -6.82
C ARG A 55 -5.65 -0.77 -5.79
N HIS A 56 -4.93 0.33 -6.01
CA HIS A 56 -4.02 0.88 -5.00
C HIS A 56 -4.77 1.29 -3.72
N ALA A 57 -5.96 1.89 -3.83
CA ALA A 57 -6.78 2.20 -2.66
C ALA A 57 -7.20 0.93 -1.90
N GLN A 58 -7.55 -0.16 -2.58
CA GLN A 58 -7.85 -1.44 -1.93
C GLN A 58 -6.65 -1.98 -1.14
N GLY A 59 -5.47 -2.00 -1.75
CA GLY A 59 -4.24 -2.41 -1.07
C GLY A 59 -3.92 -1.54 0.14
N LEU A 60 -4.05 -0.23 0.00
CA LEU A 60 -3.82 0.71 1.10
C LEU A 60 -4.84 0.52 2.22
N ASN A 61 -6.13 0.33 1.91
CA ASN A 61 -7.15 0.06 2.90
C ASN A 61 -6.88 -1.22 3.71
N ALA A 62 -6.42 -2.28 3.05
CA ALA A 62 -6.04 -3.52 3.72
C ALA A 62 -4.88 -3.25 4.72
N LEU A 63 -3.81 -2.61 4.27
CA LEU A 63 -2.72 -2.18 5.14
C LEU A 63 -3.19 -1.25 6.28
N MET A 64 -4.27 -0.48 6.07
CA MET A 64 -4.83 0.40 7.08
C MET A 64 -5.60 -0.32 8.21
N ASP A 65 -5.89 -1.62 8.05
CA ASP A 65 -6.51 -2.43 9.11
C ASP A 65 -5.49 -2.98 10.12
N LEU A 66 -4.19 -2.86 9.83
CA LEU A 66 -3.11 -3.20 10.75
C LEU A 66 -2.97 -2.18 11.87
N ALA A 67 -2.50 -2.63 13.04
CA ALA A 67 -2.06 -1.75 14.11
C ALA A 67 -0.82 -0.93 13.69
N ASP A 68 -0.60 0.22 14.33
CA ASP A 68 0.47 1.15 13.93
C ASP A 68 1.87 0.50 13.97
N ASN A 69 2.15 -0.33 14.97
CA ASN A 69 3.44 -1.03 15.07
C ASN A 69 3.59 -2.13 14.01
N ASP A 70 2.52 -2.88 13.70
CA ASP A 70 2.55 -3.91 12.67
C ASP A 70 2.79 -3.31 11.29
N LEU A 71 2.11 -2.19 10.98
CA LEU A 71 2.35 -1.45 9.74
C LEU A 71 3.79 -0.96 9.66
N LEU A 72 4.32 -0.38 10.75
CA LEU A 72 5.69 0.11 10.78
C LEU A 72 6.70 -1.03 10.56
N ASP A 73 6.51 -2.19 11.18
CA ASP A 73 7.40 -3.35 10.99
C ASP A 73 7.38 -3.86 9.54
N LEU A 74 6.24 -3.80 8.86
CA LEU A 74 6.16 -4.07 7.42
C LEU A 74 6.92 -3.00 6.61
N LEU A 75 6.75 -1.71 6.93
CA LEU A 75 7.45 -0.62 6.22
C LEU A 75 8.97 -0.72 6.39
N LEU A 76 9.44 -1.12 7.57
CA LEU A 76 10.86 -1.31 7.89
C LEU A 76 11.44 -2.65 7.41
N ARG A 77 10.65 -3.49 6.72
CA ARG A 77 11.03 -4.85 6.29
C ARG A 77 11.52 -5.76 7.43
N ARG A 78 11.06 -5.50 8.65
CA ARG A 78 11.27 -6.40 9.80
C ARG A 78 10.37 -7.63 9.70
N ARG A 79 9.25 -7.48 8.99
CA ARG A 79 8.27 -8.51 8.69
C ARG A 79 7.77 -8.36 7.25
N GLU A 80 7.26 -9.44 6.68
CA GLU A 80 6.53 -9.47 5.41
C GLU A 80 5.01 -9.64 5.64
N PRO A 81 4.17 -9.14 4.71
CA PRO A 81 2.72 -9.30 4.82
C PRO A 81 2.34 -10.77 4.90
N SER A 82 1.32 -11.08 5.70
CA SER A 82 0.87 -12.45 5.97
C SER A 82 -0.62 -12.45 6.30
N GLY A 83 -1.28 -13.60 6.09
CA GLY A 83 -2.72 -13.74 6.37
C GLY A 83 -3.58 -12.90 5.43
N GLU A 84 -4.59 -12.22 5.99
CA GLU A 84 -5.56 -11.43 5.20
C GLU A 84 -4.94 -10.22 4.50
N GLN A 85 -3.78 -9.75 4.97
CA GLN A 85 -3.07 -8.60 4.40
C GLN A 85 -2.09 -9.00 3.30
N ASP A 86 -1.98 -10.29 3.00
CA ASP A 86 -1.05 -10.83 2.02
C ASP A 86 -1.67 -10.93 0.61
N THR A 87 -2.38 -9.86 0.22
CA THR A 87 -3.00 -9.72 -1.10
C THR A 87 -2.03 -9.11 -2.09
N GLN A 88 -2.30 -9.30 -3.38
CA GLN A 88 -1.45 -8.74 -4.44
C GLN A 88 -1.44 -7.21 -4.38
N GLU A 89 -2.59 -6.60 -4.11
CA GLU A 89 -2.79 -5.16 -4.01
C GLU A 89 -2.05 -4.58 -2.78
N ALA A 90 -2.13 -5.26 -1.63
CA ALA A 90 -1.43 -4.83 -0.43
C ALA A 90 0.10 -4.93 -0.60
N ARG A 91 0.61 -6.00 -1.21
CA ARG A 91 2.05 -6.14 -1.52
C ARG A 91 2.54 -5.07 -2.49
N GLU A 92 1.76 -4.77 -3.52
CA GLU A 92 2.07 -3.74 -4.51
C GLU A 92 2.20 -2.36 -3.86
N VAL A 93 1.19 -1.96 -3.08
CA VAL A 93 1.19 -0.67 -2.38
C VAL A 93 2.24 -0.62 -1.27
N LEU A 94 2.48 -1.72 -0.56
CA LEU A 94 3.58 -1.82 0.41
C LEU A 94 4.93 -1.59 -0.26
N GLY A 95 5.13 -2.13 -1.46
CA GLY A 95 6.29 -1.86 -2.30
C GLY A 95 6.45 -0.37 -2.64
N MET A 96 5.35 0.31 -2.99
CA MET A 96 5.35 1.75 -3.27
C MET A 96 5.63 2.60 -2.01
N LEU A 97 5.05 2.25 -0.87
CA LEU A 97 5.30 2.90 0.42
C LEU A 97 6.78 2.76 0.82
N ARG A 98 7.35 1.57 0.69
CA ARG A 98 8.78 1.30 0.95
C ARG A 98 9.71 2.11 0.03
N GLN A 99 9.32 2.37 -1.21
CA GLN A 99 10.07 3.26 -2.13
C GLN A 99 10.02 4.74 -1.72
N SER A 100 9.05 5.12 -0.88
CA SER A 100 8.82 6.52 -0.49
C SER A 100 9.52 6.90 0.80
N GLY A 101 9.78 5.95 1.70
CA GLY A 101 10.53 6.20 2.94
C GLY A 101 11.86 5.46 3.07
N GLY A 102 12.36 4.86 1.99
CA GLY A 102 13.78 4.54 1.89
C GLY A 102 14.58 5.83 1.99
N ALA A 103 15.45 5.91 3.01
CA ALA A 103 16.50 6.92 3.07
C ALA A 103 17.09 7.09 1.67
N THR A 104 17.27 8.35 1.26
CA THR A 104 18.04 8.76 0.09
C THR A 104 19.06 7.69 -0.21
N ALA A 105 18.81 6.90 -1.27
CA ALA A 105 19.84 6.05 -1.81
C ALA A 105 20.97 7.01 -2.16
N VAL A 106 21.98 7.03 -1.30
CA VAL A 106 23.20 7.75 -1.55
C VAL A 106 23.68 7.20 -2.89
N HIS A 107 23.76 8.08 -3.88
CA HIS A 107 24.46 7.74 -5.10
C HIS A 107 25.87 7.32 -4.69
N ALA A 108 26.20 6.06 -4.97
CA ALA A 108 27.57 5.55 -5.09
C ALA A 108 27.59 4.67 -6.34
#